data_AF-A0A1L7JPE8-F1
#
_entry.id   AF-A0A1L7JPE8-F1
#
_cell.length_a   1.000
_cell.length_b   1.000
_cell.length_c   1.000
_cell.angle_alpha   90.00
_cell.angle_beta   90.00
_cell.angle_gamma   90.00
#
_symmetry.space_group_name_H-M   'P 1'
#
loop_
_entity.id
_entity.type
_entity.pdbx_description
1 polymer ?
#
loop_
_entity_poly.entity_id
_entity_poly.type
_entity_poly.pdbx_seq_one_letter_code
_entity_poly.pdbx_strand_id
1 'polypeptide(L)'
;MDIKISLIENSINKIVSTALEQMEGTIKPTISKREGIVKLGTISEFILTLYEKAKENGINDNELEKIWDLKRKSDDNLQMLFEELYLD
;
A
#
# COMPACT_ATOMS: atom_id res chain seq x y z
N MET A 1 6.95 23.30 -0.36
CA MET A 1 5.64 22.82 0.12
C MET A 1 5.95 21.55 0.89
N ASP A 2 6.06 21.62 2.21
CA ASP A 2 6.42 20.47 3.04
C ASP A 2 5.23 19.54 3.13
N ILE A 3 5.16 18.56 2.22
CA ILE A 3 4.18 17.49 2.35
C ILE A 3 4.60 16.66 3.56
N LYS A 4 3.82 16.73 4.64
CA LYS A 4 4.06 15.90 5.81
C LYS A 4 3.88 14.44 5.40
N ILE A 5 4.97 13.66 5.40
CA ILE A 5 4.95 12.23 5.07
C ILE A 5 3.92 11.47 5.91
N SER A 6 3.67 11.90 7.15
CA SER A 6 2.63 11.35 8.02
C SER A 6 1.20 11.48 7.45
N LEU A 7 0.89 12.52 6.67
CA LEU A 7 -0.40 12.65 5.99
C LEU A 7 -0.53 11.66 4.83
N ILE A 8 0.57 11.41 4.11
CA ILE A 8 0.62 10.42 3.03
C ILE A 8 0.47 9.02 3.62
N GLU A 9 1.23 8.70 4.66
CA GLU A 9 1.13 7.46 5.43
C GLU A 9 -0.30 7.17 5.87
N ASN A 10 -0.96 8.12 6.52
CA ASN A 10 -2.35 7.96 6.96
C ASN A 10 -3.31 7.72 5.80
N SER A 11 -3.09 8.39 4.66
CA SER A 11 -3.90 8.22 3.47
C SER A 11 -3.71 6.82 2.85
N ILE A 12 -2.47 6.35 2.74
CA ILE A 12 -2.13 5.01 2.25
C ILE A 12 -2.75 3.95 3.16
N ASN A 13 -2.52 4.04 4.46
CA ASN A 13 -3.05 3.07 5.43
C ASN A 13 -4.58 2.97 5.35
N LYS A 14 -5.27 4.11 5.18
CA LYS A 14 -6.73 4.13 5.01
C LYS A 14 -7.18 3.44 3.72
N ILE A 15 -6.49 3.66 2.60
CA ILE A 15 -6.84 3.03 1.31
C ILE A 15 -6.58 1.52 1.39
N VAL A 16 -5.47 1.09 1.99
CA VAL A 16 -5.16 -0.33 2.20
C VAL A 16 -6.21 -1.00 3.08
N SER A 17 -6.53 -0.43 4.24
CA SER A 17 -7.57 -0.95 5.14
C SER A 17 -8.92 -1.07 4.43
N THR A 18 -9.31 -0.04 3.67
CA THR A 18 -10.56 -0.05 2.90
C THR A 18 -10.57 -1.18 1.87
N ALA A 19 -9.47 -1.41 1.16
CA ALA A 19 -9.38 -2.47 0.17
C ALA A 19 -9.47 -3.86 0.82
N LEU A 20 -8.80 -4.07 1.95
CA LEU A 20 -8.87 -5.31 2.74
C LEU A 20 -10.30 -5.57 3.25
N GLU A 21 -10.93 -4.58 3.87
CA GLU A 21 -12.32 -4.66 4.33
C GLU A 21 -13.31 -4.97 3.20
N GLN A 22 -13.09 -4.39 2.02
CA GLN A 22 -13.90 -4.64 0.83
C GLN A 22 -13.77 -6.08 0.31
N MET A 23 -12.62 -6.73 0.53
CA MET A 23 -12.39 -8.14 0.19
C MET A 23 -12.95 -9.09 1.23
N GLU A 24 -12.77 -8.79 2.52
CA GLU A 24 -13.23 -9.67 3.60
C GLU A 24 -14.76 -9.70 3.72
N GLY A 25 -15.41 -8.53 3.59
CA GLY A 25 -16.86 -8.36 3.51
C GLY A 25 -17.70 -9.15 4.54
N THR A 26 -18.26 -8.49 5.55
CA THR A 26 -19.07 -9.13 6.61
C THR A 26 -20.34 -9.88 6.14
N ILE A 27 -20.81 -9.65 4.91
CA ILE A 27 -21.97 -10.35 4.31
C ILE A 27 -21.57 -10.98 2.97
N LYS A 28 -20.95 -10.19 2.08
CA LYS A 28 -20.22 -10.68 0.90
C LYS A 28 -19.06 -9.73 0.56
N PRO A 29 -17.98 -10.23 -0.05
CA PRO A 29 -16.95 -9.39 -0.65
C PRO A 29 -17.56 -8.40 -1.65
N THR A 30 -17.17 -7.13 -1.53
CA THR A 30 -17.58 -6.08 -2.46
C THR A 30 -16.63 -5.96 -3.65
N ILE A 31 -15.40 -6.47 -3.51
CA ILE A 31 -14.44 -6.64 -4.60
C ILE A 31 -13.91 -8.07 -4.58
N SER A 32 -13.50 -8.59 -5.73
CA SER A 32 -12.83 -9.89 -5.85
C SER A 32 -11.38 -9.84 -5.35
N LYS A 33 -10.80 -10.99 -4.97
CA LYS A 33 -9.36 -11.11 -4.63
C LYS A 33 -8.46 -10.53 -5.74
N ARG A 34 -8.80 -10.79 -7.02
CA ARG A 34 -8.06 -10.26 -8.18
C ARG A 34 -8.12 -8.73 -8.26
N GLU A 35 -9.28 -8.12 -8.03
CA GLU A 35 -9.40 -6.65 -7.97
C GLU A 35 -8.64 -6.06 -6.78
N GLY A 36 -8.64 -6.77 -5.64
CA GLY A 36 -7.83 -6.43 -4.47
C GLY A 36 -6.34 -6.39 -4.78
N ILE A 37 -5.81 -7.42 -5.43
CA ILE A 37 -4.42 -7.47 -5.89
C ILE A 37 -4.09 -6.28 -6.79
N VAL A 38 -4.95 -5.98 -7.78
CA VAL A 38 -4.71 -4.83 -8.67
C VAL A 38 -4.65 -3.52 -7.87
N LYS A 39 -5.61 -3.29 -6.97
CA LYS A 39 -5.66 -2.08 -6.13
C LYS A 39 -4.44 -1.96 -5.21
N LEU A 40 -4.08 -3.01 -4.47
CA LEU A 40 -2.92 -3.00 -3.60
C LEU A 40 -1.61 -2.89 -4.40
N GLY A 41 -1.56 -3.45 -5.61
CA GLY A 41 -0.44 -3.32 -6.55
C GLY A 41 -0.20 -1.88 -6.96
N THR A 42 -1.28 -1.17 -7.32
CA THR A 42 -1.22 0.27 -7.63
C THR A 42 -0.77 1.11 -6.43
N ILE A 43 -1.20 0.75 -5.20
CA ILE A 43 -0.73 1.43 -3.98
C ILE A 43 0.76 1.20 -3.77
N SER A 44 1.24 -0.04 -3.93
CA SER A 44 2.66 -0.39 -3.81
C SER A 44 3.52 0.39 -4.82
N GLU A 45 3.08 0.47 -6.09
CA GLU A 45 3.75 1.26 -7.14
C GLU A 45 3.79 2.76 -6.81
N PHE A 46 2.67 3.30 -6.29
CA PHE A 46 2.60 4.69 -5.87
C PHE A 46 3.60 5.02 -4.74
N ILE A 47 3.71 4.13 -3.74
CA ILE A 47 4.65 4.31 -2.63
C ILE A 47 6.10 4.26 -3.13
N LEU A 48 6.42 3.36 -4.07
CA LEU A 48 7.74 3.31 -4.69
C LEU A 48 8.07 4.61 -5.43
N THR A 49 7.14 5.11 -6.24
CA THR A 49 7.29 6.39 -6.94
C THR A 49 7.50 7.55 -5.96
N LEU A 50 6.77 7.54 -4.84
CA LEU A 50 6.93 8.55 -3.79
C LEU A 50 8.33 8.48 -3.15
N TYR A 51 8.82 7.28 -2.86
CA TYR A 51 10.16 7.07 -2.31
C TYR A 51 11.24 7.62 -3.25
N GLU A 52 11.17 7.26 -4.54
CA GLU A 52 12.11 7.72 -5.56
C GLU A 52 12.14 9.24 -5.67
N LYS A 53 10.96 9.87 -5.73
CA LYS A 53 10.86 11.33 -5.75
C LYS A 53 11.36 11.97 -4.46
N ALA A 54 11.03 11.42 -3.29
CA ALA A 54 11.52 11.94 -2.02
C ALA A 54 13.05 11.90 -1.95
N LYS A 55 13.65 10.80 -2.44
CA LYS A 55 15.10 10.63 -2.52
C LYS A 55 15.74 11.65 -3.47
N GLU A 56 15.17 11.85 -4.65
CA GLU A 56 15.61 12.87 -5.62
C GLU A 56 15.54 14.30 -5.05
N ASN A 57 14.57 14.57 -4.18
CA ASN A 57 14.38 15.88 -3.55
C ASN A 57 15.21 16.06 -2.26
N GLY A 58 16.09 15.12 -1.91
CA GLY A 58 17.00 15.25 -0.77
C GLY A 58 16.32 15.17 0.59
N ILE A 59 15.18 14.49 0.69
CA ILE A 59 14.56 14.13 1.98
C ILE A 59 15.55 13.27 2.79
N ASN A 60 15.59 13.48 4.10
CA ASN A 60 16.52 12.77 4.98
C ASN A 60 16.20 11.26 5.08
N ASP A 61 17.22 10.47 5.44
CA ASP A 61 17.13 9.01 5.49
C ASP A 61 16.03 8.50 6.44
N ASN A 62 15.79 9.17 7.57
CA ASN A 62 14.75 8.77 8.51
C ASN A 62 13.34 8.89 7.92
N GLU A 63 13.11 9.90 7.08
CA GLU A 63 11.85 10.10 6.38
C GLU A 63 11.71 9.17 5.18
N LEU A 64 12.81 8.87 4.48
CA LEU A 64 12.84 7.87 3.41
C LEU A 64 12.54 6.46 3.94
N GLU A 65 13.08 6.09 5.11
CA GLU A 65 12.81 4.78 5.74
C GLU A 65 11.32 4.61 6.06
N LYS A 66 10.63 5.68 6.51
CA LYS A 66 9.17 5.61 6.74
C LYS A 66 8.40 5.34 5.47
N ILE A 67 8.79 5.92 4.33
CA ILE A 67 8.15 5.63 3.04
C ILE A 67 8.44 4.18 2.63
N TRP A 68 9.68 3.72 2.84
CA TRP A 68 10.07 2.35 2.55
C TRP A 68 9.31 1.32 3.40
N ASP A 69 9.06 1.63 4.67
CA ASP A 69 8.21 0.81 5.55
C ASP A 69 6.79 0.62 5.01
N LEU A 70 6.21 1.68 4.43
CA LEU A 70 4.89 1.59 3.81
C LEU A 70 4.92 0.68 2.57
N LYS A 71 6.01 0.71 1.80
CA LYS A 71 6.20 -0.16 0.65
C LYS A 71 6.25 -1.62 1.08
N ARG A 72 7.07 -1.94 2.09
CA ARG A 72 7.17 -3.29 2.67
C ARG A 72 5.81 -3.81 3.12
N LYS A 73 5.08 -3.04 3.93
CA LYS A 73 3.74 -3.42 4.39
C LYS A 73 2.75 -3.63 3.24
N SER A 74 2.83 -2.81 2.19
CA SER A 74 1.97 -2.99 1.01
C SER A 74 2.31 -4.27 0.25
N ASP A 75 3.60 -4.61 0.13
CA ASP A 75 4.07 -5.82 -0.52
C ASP A 75 3.71 -7.09 0.26
N ASP A 76 3.81 -7.04 1.59
CA ASP A 76 3.42 -8.16 2.46
C ASP A 76 1.94 -8.51 2.27
N ASN A 77 1.07 -7.49 2.24
CA ASN A 77 -0.36 -7.69 1.97
C ASN A 77 -0.63 -8.26 0.56
N LEU A 78 0.13 -7.81 -0.44
CA LEU A 78 0.05 -8.35 -1.79
C LEU A 78 0.47 -9.82 -1.85
N GLN A 79 1.57 -10.15 -1.17
CA GLN A 79 2.07 -11.52 -1.11
C GLN A 79 1.03 -12.45 -0.49
N MET A 80 0.43 -12.06 0.64
CA MET A 80 -0.64 -12.83 1.28
C MET A 80 -1.81 -13.10 0.31
N LEU A 81 -2.27 -12.08 -0.42
CA LEU A 81 -3.36 -12.25 -1.39
C LEU A 81 -2.98 -13.14 -2.58
N PHE A 82 -1.73 -13.08 -3.04
CA PHE A 82 -1.25 -13.98 -4.09
C PHE A 82 -1.20 -15.41 -3.59
N GLU A 83 -0.67 -15.65 -2.38
CA GLU A 83 -0.64 -16.97 -1.76
C GLU A 83 -2.06 -17.56 -1.62
N GLU A 84 -3.02 -16.76 -1.17
CA GLU A 84 -4.44 -17.15 -1.10
C GLU A 84 -5.12 -17.43 -2.45
N LEU A 85 -4.53 -17.00 -3.57
CA LEU A 85 -5.09 -17.21 -4.91
C LEU A 85 -4.44 -18.38 -5.66
N TYR A 86 -3.22 -18.75 -5.28
CA TYR A 86 -2.47 -19.84 -5.90
C TYR A 86 -2.44 -21.12 -5.06
N LEU A 87 -2.89 -21.07 -3.80
CA LEU A 87 -3.06 -22.22 -2.91
C LEU A 87 -4.52 -22.69 -2.78
N ASP A 88 -5.47 -21.97 -3.36
CA ASP A 88 -6.87 -22.39 -3.62
C ASP A 88 -6.98 -23.05 -5.01
#